data_AF-J2SYN6-F1
#
_entry.id   AF-J2SYN6-F1
#
_cell.length_a   1.000
_cell.length_b   1.000
_cell.length_c   1.000
_cell.angle_alpha   90.00
_cell.angle_beta   90.00
_cell.angle_gamma   90.00
#
_symmetry.space_group_name_H-M   'P 1'
#
loop_
_entity.id
_entity.type
_entity.pdbx_description
1 polymer ?
#
loop_
_entity_poly.entity_id
_entity_poly.type
_entity_poly.pdbx_seq_one_letter_code
_entity_poly.pdbx_strand_id
1 'polypeptide(L)'
;MRRAISITVLSALAGLAQAENTNNFDCSNFLQFGGNVDKTRAEFVQSPETLAWNWFVCLNQPAATGSPNREWESMKPSDQVYLANGAKPAPYGTSVPPPDAVLTQAKAQGMDLSRTFHNLNATQQVDGMILEMGGAVPASETGKPVRFQLLMGEGTFDYVVQRQVYNMNGQAALTSNLEFPSIAWELKSAWLWIGSDATYKQTLENDGYYIAQAYYLQDGKYQVGYAALSGLHIINKLNPGWVWTTFENINNSKYTVSNAIPPTPMTNSTGPIAAAKPVNSQFQAQYPGLSKYELIAVQSKTNPTLLANSQLESAFQSQSSCFACHDTAAYSAKKGYFNFAMKEQGGIVYPTAPLPDSAFAGYNKLDFVWSLKRAQWQR
;
A
#
# COMPACT_ATOMS: atom_id res chain seq x y z
N MET A 1 -28.71 50.71 -37.69
CA MET A 1 -27.46 51.08 -36.98
C MET A 1 -27.64 50.66 -35.53
N ARG A 2 -27.20 49.45 -35.16
CA ARG A 2 -25.88 49.05 -34.62
C ARG A 2 -25.74 49.31 -33.11
N ARG A 3 -25.75 48.17 -32.38
CA ARG A 3 -24.97 47.83 -31.17
C ARG A 3 -25.37 48.58 -29.88
N ALA A 4 -25.29 48.03 -28.67
CA ALA A 4 -24.65 46.82 -28.16
C ALA A 4 -25.40 46.33 -26.91
N ILE A 5 -25.49 45.02 -26.74
CA ILE A 5 -25.71 44.40 -25.43
C ILE A 5 -24.33 44.31 -24.78
N SER A 6 -24.16 44.79 -23.54
CA SER A 6 -22.90 44.65 -22.79
C SER A 6 -23.15 44.36 -21.32
N ILE A 7 -22.94 43.08 -20.99
CA ILE A 7 -22.05 42.51 -19.96
C ILE A 7 -21.97 43.25 -18.61
N THR A 8 -22.59 42.64 -17.58
CA THR A 8 -22.14 42.40 -16.19
C THR A 8 -23.43 42.11 -15.40
N VAL A 9 -23.68 40.95 -14.80
CA VAL A 9 -22.96 40.28 -13.71
C VAL A 9 -23.39 38.80 -13.74
N LEU A 10 -22.52 37.89 -14.17
CA LEU A 10 -22.63 36.47 -13.82
C LEU A 10 -21.61 36.21 -12.70
N SER A 11 -21.99 36.60 -11.49
CA SER A 11 -21.26 36.25 -10.28
C SER A 11 -21.76 34.91 -9.75
N ALA A 12 -20.88 33.91 -9.85
CA ALA A 12 -20.67 32.86 -8.86
C ALA A 12 -21.93 32.23 -8.22
N LEU A 13 -22.62 31.40 -9.00
CA LEU A 13 -23.31 30.21 -8.50
C LEU A 13 -22.71 29.00 -9.23
N ALA A 14 -21.41 28.77 -9.01
CA ALA A 14 -20.83 27.46 -9.28
C ALA A 14 -21.36 26.56 -8.17
N GLY A 15 -22.36 25.76 -8.54
CA GLY A 15 -23.01 24.80 -7.68
C GLY A 15 -21.98 23.94 -6.95
N LEU A 16 -22.25 23.77 -5.66
CA LEU A 16 -21.84 22.60 -4.90
C LEU A 16 -22.32 21.38 -5.68
N ALA A 17 -21.47 20.86 -6.57
CA ALA A 17 -21.57 19.48 -7.00
C ALA A 17 -21.25 18.66 -5.74
N GLN A 18 -22.29 18.37 -4.97
CA GLN A 18 -22.32 17.15 -4.18
C GLN A 18 -21.98 16.05 -5.17
N ALA A 19 -20.78 15.49 -5.05
CA ALA A 19 -20.49 14.22 -5.68
C ALA A 19 -21.47 13.24 -5.02
N GLU A 20 -22.61 13.04 -5.67
CA GLU A 20 -23.53 11.97 -5.33
C GLU A 20 -22.68 10.71 -5.25
N ASN A 21 -22.79 10.06 -4.11
CA ASN A 21 -22.08 8.84 -3.79
C ASN A 21 -22.62 7.75 -4.72
N THR A 22 -22.11 7.68 -5.95
CA THR A 22 -22.50 6.67 -6.95
C THR A 22 -21.87 5.31 -6.63
N ASN A 23 -21.23 5.15 -5.46
CA ASN A 23 -20.84 3.84 -4.99
C ASN A 23 -22.07 3.06 -4.53
N ASN A 24 -22.49 2.09 -5.36
CA ASN A 24 -23.53 1.14 -4.98
C ASN A 24 -23.09 0.25 -3.79
N PHE A 25 -21.82 0.29 -3.41
CA PHE A 25 -21.27 -0.41 -2.25
C PHE A 25 -21.20 0.51 -1.02
N ASP A 26 -21.71 0.02 0.10
CA ASP A 26 -21.72 0.74 1.37
C ASP A 26 -20.34 0.70 2.05
N CYS A 27 -19.69 1.87 2.16
CA CYS A 27 -18.39 2.02 2.80
C CYS A 27 -18.45 2.20 4.33
N SER A 28 -19.62 2.31 4.96
CA SER A 28 -19.72 2.71 6.39
C SER A 28 -19.04 1.73 7.36
N ASN A 29 -18.88 0.47 6.99
CA ASN A 29 -18.25 -0.57 7.83
C ASN A 29 -17.44 -1.59 7.01
N PHE A 30 -16.89 -1.20 5.86
CA PHE A 30 -16.25 -2.17 4.94
C PHE A 30 -15.01 -2.85 5.55
N LEU A 31 -14.27 -2.18 6.45
CA LEU A 31 -13.15 -2.77 7.20
C LEU A 31 -13.60 -3.89 8.15
N GLN A 32 -14.87 -3.89 8.55
CA GLN A 32 -15.52 -4.97 9.31
C GLN A 32 -16.42 -5.85 8.41
N PHE A 33 -16.25 -5.77 7.09
CA PHE A 33 -17.06 -6.49 6.11
C PHE A 33 -18.57 -6.27 6.28
N GLY A 34 -18.96 -5.01 6.53
CA GLY A 34 -20.36 -4.62 6.70
C GLY A 34 -21.04 -5.27 7.92
N GLY A 35 -20.27 -5.79 8.87
CA GLY A 35 -20.79 -6.53 10.03
C GLY A 35 -21.30 -7.95 9.73
N ASN A 36 -21.17 -8.43 8.49
CA ASN A 36 -21.58 -9.78 8.09
C ASN A 36 -20.54 -10.40 7.15
N VAL A 37 -19.50 -11.00 7.74
CA VAL A 37 -18.39 -11.61 7.02
C VAL A 37 -18.83 -12.70 6.04
N ASP A 38 -19.86 -13.48 6.37
CA ASP A 38 -20.31 -14.59 5.50
C ASP A 38 -21.06 -14.08 4.27
N LYS A 39 -21.82 -12.98 4.40
CA LYS A 39 -22.39 -12.28 3.25
C LYS A 39 -21.28 -11.76 2.34
N THR A 40 -20.27 -11.08 2.89
CA THR A 40 -19.14 -10.57 2.09
C THR A 40 -18.33 -11.70 1.45
N ARG A 41 -18.18 -12.87 2.10
CA ARG A 41 -17.58 -14.06 1.48
C ARG A 41 -18.41 -14.57 0.30
N ALA A 42 -19.74 -14.60 0.43
CA ALA A 42 -20.62 -15.00 -0.66
C ALA A 42 -20.51 -14.04 -1.87
N GLU A 43 -20.43 -12.73 -1.61
CA GLU A 43 -20.18 -11.71 -2.65
C GLU A 43 -18.80 -11.87 -3.29
N PHE A 44 -17.77 -12.12 -2.48
CA PHE A 44 -16.41 -12.37 -2.95
C PHE A 44 -16.32 -13.57 -3.89
N VAL A 45 -17.02 -14.67 -3.59
CA VAL A 45 -17.06 -15.85 -4.47
C VAL A 45 -17.70 -15.55 -5.83
N GLN A 46 -18.64 -14.61 -5.88
CA GLN A 46 -19.32 -14.23 -7.14
C GLN A 46 -18.44 -13.34 -8.02
N SER A 47 -17.75 -12.36 -7.43
CA SER A 47 -16.86 -11.47 -8.18
C SER A 47 -15.76 -10.88 -7.27
N PRO A 48 -14.61 -11.57 -7.15
CA PRO A 48 -13.47 -11.09 -6.38
C PRO A 48 -12.99 -9.71 -6.82
N GLU A 49 -12.93 -9.48 -8.14
CA GLU A 49 -12.42 -8.25 -8.74
C GLU A 49 -13.33 -7.05 -8.46
N THR A 50 -14.66 -7.24 -8.50
CA THR A 50 -15.63 -6.19 -8.15
C THR A 50 -15.51 -5.82 -6.68
N LEU A 51 -15.41 -6.81 -5.78
CA LEU A 51 -15.28 -6.54 -4.36
C LEU A 51 -13.94 -5.87 -4.01
N ALA A 52 -12.85 -6.28 -4.67
CA ALA A 52 -11.55 -5.63 -4.58
C ALA A 52 -11.61 -4.14 -4.98
N TRP A 53 -12.28 -3.83 -6.07
CA TRP A 53 -12.53 -2.44 -6.49
C TRP A 53 -13.39 -1.66 -5.52
N ASN A 54 -14.46 -2.27 -4.98
CA ASN A 54 -15.29 -1.65 -3.94
C ASN A 54 -14.45 -1.27 -2.72
N TRP A 55 -13.56 -2.16 -2.26
CA TRP A 55 -12.63 -1.85 -1.16
C TRP A 55 -11.67 -0.73 -1.52
N PHE A 56 -11.08 -0.75 -2.72
CA PHE A 56 -10.18 0.32 -3.17
C PHE A 56 -10.88 1.68 -3.25
N VAL A 57 -12.13 1.72 -3.70
CA VAL A 57 -12.96 2.93 -3.69
C VAL A 57 -13.20 3.40 -2.26
N CYS A 58 -13.62 2.52 -1.35
CA CYS A 58 -13.86 2.89 0.05
C CYS A 58 -12.60 3.39 0.75
N LEU A 59 -11.46 2.73 0.54
CA LEU A 59 -10.16 3.16 1.06
C LEU A 59 -9.78 4.58 0.58
N ASN A 60 -10.23 4.99 -0.60
CA ASN A 60 -9.96 6.30 -1.18
C ASN A 60 -11.09 7.33 -0.94
N GLN A 61 -12.12 7.00 -0.15
CA GLN A 61 -13.07 8.02 0.34
C GLN A 61 -12.40 8.91 1.39
N PRO A 62 -12.90 10.14 1.64
CA PRO A 62 -12.50 10.92 2.80
C PRO A 62 -12.68 10.13 4.10
N ALA A 63 -11.68 10.14 4.98
CA ALA A 63 -11.70 9.39 6.26
C ALA A 63 -12.82 9.84 7.22
N ALA A 64 -13.30 11.07 7.04
CA ALA A 64 -14.46 11.62 7.72
C ALA A 64 -15.04 12.77 6.89
N THR A 65 -16.26 13.20 7.19
CA THR A 65 -16.85 14.39 6.56
C THR A 65 -15.94 15.60 6.75
N GLY A 66 -15.49 16.20 5.63
CA GLY A 66 -14.57 17.34 5.64
C GLY A 66 -13.10 17.01 5.88
N SER A 67 -12.75 15.73 6.08
CA SER A 67 -11.35 15.32 6.18
C SER A 67 -10.65 15.44 4.82
N PRO A 68 -9.46 16.07 4.75
CA PRO A 68 -8.65 16.07 3.54
C PRO A 68 -7.95 14.72 3.32
N ASN A 69 -7.86 13.88 4.36
CA ASN A 69 -7.20 12.58 4.30
C ASN A 69 -8.17 11.50 3.82
N ARG A 70 -7.63 10.50 3.13
CA ARG A 70 -8.33 9.29 2.70
C ARG A 70 -8.46 8.29 3.85
N GLU A 71 -9.44 7.41 3.77
CA GLU A 71 -9.67 6.36 4.76
C GLU A 71 -8.41 5.53 5.02
N TRP A 72 -7.69 5.12 3.96
CA TRP A 72 -6.45 4.35 4.12
C TRP A 72 -5.33 5.14 4.82
N GLU A 73 -5.32 6.48 4.73
CA GLU A 73 -4.35 7.35 5.41
C GLU A 73 -4.60 7.45 6.93
N SER A 74 -5.77 6.98 7.40
CA SER A 74 -6.05 6.86 8.83
C SER A 74 -5.46 5.59 9.45
N MET A 75 -5.02 4.63 8.63
CA MET A 75 -4.49 3.36 9.11
C MET A 75 -3.12 3.55 9.79
N LYS A 76 -2.86 2.79 10.86
CA LYS A 76 -1.64 2.95 11.66
C LYS A 76 -0.40 2.56 10.85
N PRO A 77 0.57 3.46 10.64
CA PRO A 77 1.78 3.11 9.92
C PRO A 77 2.72 2.28 10.79
N SER A 78 3.39 1.31 10.18
CA SER A 78 4.18 0.30 10.91
C SER A 78 5.34 0.86 11.76
N ASP A 79 5.88 2.03 11.43
CA ASP A 79 6.92 2.72 12.21
C ASP A 79 6.38 3.32 13.53
N GLN A 80 5.06 3.39 13.68
CA GLN A 80 4.38 3.72 14.93
C GLN A 80 3.90 2.48 15.71
N VAL A 81 4.14 1.29 15.18
CA VAL A 81 3.79 -0.01 15.80
C VAL A 81 5.05 -0.70 16.31
N TYR A 82 6.05 -0.83 15.44
CA TYR A 82 7.32 -1.49 15.71
C TYR A 82 8.35 -0.45 16.14
N LEU A 83 8.23 -0.01 17.39
CA LEU A 83 9.00 1.10 17.92
C LEU A 83 10.45 0.73 18.25
N ALA A 84 11.29 1.77 18.36
CA ALA A 84 12.65 1.64 18.86
C ALA A 84 12.70 0.94 20.22
N ASN A 85 13.71 0.11 20.44
CA ASN A 85 13.87 -0.69 21.67
C ASN A 85 12.66 -1.57 22.01
N GLY A 86 11.87 -1.99 21.00
CA GLY A 86 10.72 -2.87 21.19
C GLY A 86 9.64 -2.28 22.09
N ALA A 87 9.55 -0.95 22.19
CA ALA A 87 8.60 -0.28 23.06
C ALA A 87 7.15 -0.57 22.65
N LYS A 88 6.25 -0.56 23.64
CA LYS A 88 4.82 -0.73 23.40
C LYS A 88 4.27 0.46 22.61
N PRO A 89 3.55 0.25 21.49
CA PRO A 89 2.98 1.34 20.72
C PRO A 89 1.84 2.04 21.48
N ALA A 90 1.60 3.30 21.14
CA ALA A 90 0.43 4.05 21.59
C ALA A 90 -0.86 3.45 20.99
N PRO A 91 -2.04 3.62 21.63
CA PRO A 91 -3.32 3.13 21.10
C PRO A 91 -3.56 3.51 19.63
N TYR A 92 -4.37 2.71 18.92
CA TYR A 92 -4.54 2.80 17.46
C TYR A 92 -4.81 4.24 16.98
N GLY A 93 -5.91 4.84 17.45
CA GLY A 93 -6.33 6.20 17.09
C GLY A 93 -5.50 7.35 17.69
N THR A 94 -4.40 7.05 18.39
CA THR A 94 -3.52 8.12 18.90
C THR A 94 -2.71 8.72 17.76
N SER A 95 -2.94 10.00 17.47
CA SER A 95 -2.15 10.77 16.53
C SER A 95 -0.70 10.87 17.01
N VAL A 96 0.24 10.56 16.12
CA VAL A 96 1.67 10.78 16.33
C VAL A 96 2.11 11.82 15.31
N PRO A 97 2.47 13.04 15.74
CA PRO A 97 2.90 14.07 14.82
C PRO A 97 4.22 13.68 14.14
N PRO A 98 4.48 14.17 12.92
CA PRO A 98 5.82 14.11 12.35
C PRO A 98 6.85 14.78 13.26
N PRO A 99 8.15 14.47 13.11
CA PRO A 99 9.22 15.15 13.83
C PRO A 99 9.15 16.67 13.67
N ASP A 100 9.49 17.45 14.71
CA ASP A 100 9.41 18.92 14.68
C ASP A 100 10.19 19.55 13.51
N ALA A 101 11.32 18.95 13.14
CA ALA A 101 12.11 19.37 11.99
C ALA A 101 11.33 19.23 10.67
N VAL A 102 10.53 18.16 10.54
CA VAL A 102 9.63 17.95 9.39
C VAL A 102 8.54 19.02 9.37
N LEU A 103 7.87 19.25 10.50
CA LEU A 103 6.82 20.26 10.61
C LEU A 103 7.33 21.67 10.33
N THR A 104 8.52 22.01 10.81
CA THR A 104 9.18 23.29 10.55
C THR A 104 9.45 23.49 9.07
N GLN A 105 10.01 22.47 8.40
CA GLN A 105 10.29 22.52 6.98
C GLN A 105 9.01 22.54 6.12
N ALA A 106 8.01 21.74 6.49
CA ALA A 106 6.70 21.71 5.84
C ALA A 106 6.02 23.09 5.90
N LYS A 107 6.03 23.73 7.08
CA LYS A 107 5.50 25.09 7.26
C LYS A 107 6.22 26.11 6.38
N ALA A 108 7.55 26.03 6.32
CA ALA A 108 8.36 26.91 5.47
C ALA A 108 8.07 26.72 3.97
N GLN A 109 7.66 25.51 3.56
CA GLN A 109 7.26 25.18 2.19
C GLN A 109 5.77 25.47 1.90
N GLY A 110 5.00 25.99 2.86
CA GLY A 110 3.57 26.26 2.68
C GLY A 110 2.70 25.00 2.56
N MET A 111 3.17 23.87 3.10
CA MET A 111 2.45 22.60 3.13
C MET A 111 1.28 22.65 4.12
N ASP A 112 0.26 21.82 3.89
CA ASP A 112 -0.93 21.74 4.73
C ASP A 112 -0.66 20.88 5.98
N LEU A 113 -0.45 21.54 7.12
CA LEU A 113 -0.16 20.84 8.37
C LEU A 113 -1.34 20.05 8.95
N SER A 114 -2.56 20.20 8.41
CA SER A 114 -3.73 19.40 8.80
C SER A 114 -3.80 18.04 8.10
N ARG A 115 -3.03 17.86 7.03
CA ARG A 115 -2.96 16.61 6.27
C ARG A 115 -1.94 15.63 6.84
N THR A 116 -2.19 14.34 6.64
CA THR A 116 -1.24 13.27 6.99
C THR A 116 0.08 13.45 6.22
N PHE A 117 1.18 13.27 6.94
CA PHE A 117 2.53 13.18 6.38
C PHE A 117 3.01 11.73 6.42
N HIS A 118 3.32 11.17 5.26
CA HIS A 118 3.76 9.78 5.14
C HIS A 118 5.26 9.66 5.39
N ASN A 119 5.64 8.76 6.30
CA ASN A 119 7.04 8.37 6.51
C ASN A 119 7.46 7.33 5.47
N LEU A 120 8.29 7.74 4.51
CA LEU A 120 8.70 6.96 3.35
C LEU A 120 10.16 6.50 3.43
N ASN A 121 10.61 6.10 4.62
CA ASN A 121 11.99 5.65 4.85
C ASN A 121 12.38 4.36 4.13
N ALA A 122 11.44 3.48 3.79
CA ALA A 122 11.75 2.20 3.15
C ALA A 122 11.94 2.34 1.64
N THR A 123 12.98 1.73 1.09
CA THR A 123 13.35 1.76 -0.33
C THR A 123 13.58 0.37 -0.93
N GLN A 124 13.65 -0.65 -0.09
CA GLN A 124 13.92 -2.02 -0.50
C GLN A 124 12.62 -2.81 -0.66
N GLN A 125 12.59 -3.61 -1.71
CA GLN A 125 11.58 -4.65 -1.92
C GLN A 125 11.95 -5.92 -1.16
N VAL A 126 11.07 -6.92 -1.24
CA VAL A 126 11.21 -8.14 -0.45
C VAL A 126 12.43 -8.98 -0.85
N ASP A 127 12.87 -8.83 -2.10
CA ASP A 127 14.07 -9.44 -2.68
C ASP A 127 15.36 -8.70 -2.31
N GLY A 128 15.26 -7.59 -1.56
CA GLY A 128 16.37 -6.71 -1.21
C GLY A 128 16.78 -5.74 -2.31
N MET A 129 16.13 -5.78 -3.49
CA MET A 129 16.42 -4.90 -4.60
C MET A 129 15.69 -3.56 -4.47
N ILE A 130 16.25 -2.55 -5.11
CA ILE A 130 15.66 -1.22 -5.24
C ILE A 130 15.02 -1.12 -6.63
N LEU A 131 13.81 -0.57 -6.69
CA LEU A 131 13.23 -0.08 -7.93
C LEU A 131 13.63 1.39 -8.09
N GLU A 132 14.18 1.74 -9.24
CA GLU A 132 14.63 3.09 -9.53
C GLU A 132 13.57 3.91 -10.29
N MET A 133 13.48 5.18 -9.94
CA MET A 133 12.79 6.19 -10.73
C MET A 133 13.61 6.52 -11.99
N GLY A 134 12.95 6.66 -13.13
CA GLY A 134 13.58 6.92 -14.41
C GLY A 134 12.57 7.29 -15.50
N GLY A 135 13.04 7.58 -16.71
CA GLY A 135 12.18 8.03 -17.80
C GLY A 135 11.80 9.51 -17.66
N ALA A 136 10.51 9.81 -17.52
CA ALA A 136 9.95 11.16 -17.46
C ALA A 136 10.05 11.82 -16.06
N VAL A 137 11.11 11.52 -15.31
CA VAL A 137 11.40 12.13 -14.00
C VAL A 137 12.40 13.27 -14.16
N PRO A 138 12.42 14.27 -13.25
CA PRO A 138 13.47 15.29 -13.24
C PRO A 138 14.85 14.66 -13.11
N ALA A 139 15.88 15.29 -13.69
CA ALA A 139 17.25 14.77 -13.63
C ALA A 139 17.78 14.58 -12.20
N SER A 140 17.26 15.36 -11.23
CA SER A 140 17.59 15.20 -9.81
C SER A 140 16.99 13.95 -9.19
N GLU A 141 15.96 13.35 -9.80
CA GLU A 141 15.24 12.18 -9.30
C GLU A 141 15.56 10.89 -10.08
N THR A 142 16.21 10.98 -11.24
CA THR A 142 16.67 9.82 -12.00
C THR A 142 17.62 8.95 -11.17
N GLY A 143 17.35 7.63 -11.13
CA GLY A 143 18.14 6.65 -10.38
C GLY A 143 17.86 6.63 -8.88
N LYS A 144 17.00 7.53 -8.36
CA LYS A 144 16.61 7.48 -6.95
C LYS A 144 15.55 6.40 -6.71
N PRO A 145 15.49 5.84 -5.49
CA PRO A 145 14.58 4.74 -5.18
C PRO A 145 13.11 5.17 -5.16
N VAL A 146 12.24 4.30 -5.69
CA VAL A 146 10.84 4.23 -5.28
C VAL A 146 10.76 3.88 -3.80
N ARG A 147 9.82 4.51 -3.10
CA ARG A 147 9.70 4.40 -1.64
C ARG A 147 8.47 3.61 -1.22
N PHE A 148 8.52 3.01 -0.04
CA PHE A 148 7.47 2.13 0.44
C PHE A 148 7.01 2.50 1.85
N GLN A 149 5.73 2.23 2.13
CA GLN A 149 5.15 2.33 3.46
C GLN A 149 4.25 1.12 3.72
N LEU A 150 4.21 0.67 4.99
CA LEU A 150 3.26 -0.34 5.47
C LEU A 150 2.31 0.33 6.46
N LEU A 151 1.01 0.06 6.33
CA LEU A 151 -0.04 0.54 7.21
C LEU A 151 -0.93 -0.62 7.62
N MET A 152 -1.50 -0.60 8.82
CA MET A 152 -2.36 -1.67 9.32
C MET A 152 -3.67 -1.17 9.90
N GLY A 153 -4.72 -1.97 9.71
CA GLY A 153 -6.05 -1.72 10.25
C GLY A 153 -6.09 -1.93 11.76
N GLU A 154 -7.13 -1.42 12.41
CA GLU A 154 -7.33 -1.53 13.86
C GLU A 154 -7.33 -3.00 14.32
N GLY A 155 -8.06 -3.88 13.62
CA GLY A 155 -8.11 -5.30 13.94
C GLY A 155 -6.75 -6.01 13.88
N THR A 156 -5.86 -5.60 12.97
CA THR A 156 -4.48 -6.10 12.91
C THR A 156 -3.66 -5.57 14.08
N PHE A 157 -3.74 -4.26 14.33
CA PHE A 157 -3.01 -3.61 15.41
C PHE A 157 -3.39 -4.17 16.79
N ASP A 158 -4.69 -4.27 17.07
CA ASP A 158 -5.20 -4.75 18.35
C ASP A 158 -4.72 -6.18 18.61
N TYR A 159 -4.74 -7.04 17.59
CA TYR A 159 -4.22 -8.40 17.71
C TYR A 159 -2.71 -8.40 18.00
N VAL A 160 -1.93 -7.58 17.28
CA VAL A 160 -0.47 -7.45 17.51
C VAL A 160 -0.17 -6.99 18.94
N VAL A 161 -0.92 -6.02 19.47
CA VAL A 161 -0.76 -5.51 20.84
C VAL A 161 -1.22 -6.52 21.88
N GLN A 162 -2.39 -7.14 21.69
CA GLN A 162 -2.96 -8.13 22.59
C GLN A 162 -2.06 -9.36 22.72
N ARG A 163 -1.50 -9.84 21.61
CA ARG A 163 -0.55 -10.96 21.58
C ARG A 163 0.88 -10.56 21.97
N GLN A 164 1.11 -9.27 22.22
CA GLN A 164 2.41 -8.68 22.57
C GLN A 164 3.51 -8.91 21.51
N VAL A 165 3.14 -9.13 20.24
CA VAL A 165 4.07 -9.44 19.15
C VAL A 165 4.59 -8.19 18.41
N TYR A 166 4.32 -6.99 18.93
CA TYR A 166 4.89 -5.72 18.44
C TYR A 166 6.41 -5.61 18.67
N ASN A 167 7.00 -6.50 19.46
CA ASN A 167 8.45 -6.58 19.67
C ASN A 167 8.96 -8.03 19.54
N MET A 168 10.28 -8.18 19.39
CA MET A 168 10.91 -9.48 19.19
C MET A 168 10.79 -10.40 20.41
N ASN A 169 10.74 -9.83 21.62
CA ASN A 169 10.61 -10.61 22.86
C ASN A 169 9.28 -11.37 22.88
N GLY A 170 8.18 -10.71 22.50
CA GLY A 170 6.87 -11.37 22.39
C GLY A 170 6.82 -12.40 21.27
N GLN A 171 7.44 -12.13 20.11
CA GLN A 171 7.54 -13.13 19.04
C GLN A 171 8.39 -14.35 19.44
N ALA A 172 9.45 -14.16 20.22
CA ALA A 172 10.27 -15.23 20.79
C ALA A 172 9.58 -16.04 21.87
N ALA A 173 8.55 -15.48 22.52
CA ALA A 173 7.73 -16.19 23.50
C ALA A 173 6.59 -17.01 22.87
N LEU A 174 6.41 -16.99 21.54
CA LEU A 174 5.34 -17.74 20.87
C LEU A 174 5.50 -19.25 21.08
N THR A 175 4.43 -19.90 21.52
CA THR A 175 4.32 -21.36 21.66
C THR A 175 3.41 -21.99 20.60
N SER A 176 2.78 -21.17 19.76
CA SER A 176 1.89 -21.58 18.68
C SER A 176 1.90 -20.56 17.55
N ASN A 177 1.34 -20.95 16.40
CA ASN A 177 1.04 -20.05 15.30
C ASN A 177 0.15 -18.88 15.77
N LEU A 178 0.30 -17.75 15.09
CA LEU A 178 -0.65 -16.64 15.14
C LEU A 178 -1.81 -16.90 14.18
N GLU A 179 -2.99 -16.44 14.58
CA GLU A 179 -4.24 -16.54 13.83
C GLU A 179 -4.95 -15.19 13.94
N PHE A 180 -4.77 -14.33 12.93
CA PHE A 180 -5.36 -12.98 12.95
C PHE A 180 -6.88 -13.05 12.80
N PRO A 181 -7.62 -12.11 13.41
CA PRO A 181 -9.08 -12.06 13.32
C PRO A 181 -9.53 -11.70 11.90
N SER A 182 -10.78 -12.03 11.54
CA SER A 182 -11.31 -11.73 10.20
C SER A 182 -11.23 -10.24 9.83
N ILE A 183 -11.35 -9.35 10.82
CA ILE A 183 -11.24 -7.90 10.65
C ILE A 183 -9.80 -7.38 10.48
N ALA A 184 -8.82 -8.26 10.27
CA ALA A 184 -7.43 -7.85 10.04
C ALA A 184 -7.25 -7.35 8.60
N TRP A 185 -6.60 -6.19 8.47
CA TRP A 185 -6.21 -5.54 7.22
C TRP A 185 -4.77 -5.02 7.30
N GLU A 186 -4.02 -5.10 6.20
CA GLU A 186 -2.72 -4.45 6.04
C GLU A 186 -2.57 -3.92 4.62
N LEU A 187 -1.86 -2.80 4.48
CA LEU A 187 -1.56 -2.14 3.22
C LEU A 187 -0.05 -2.04 3.03
N LYS A 188 0.39 -2.17 1.78
CA LYS A 188 1.75 -1.77 1.35
C LYS A 188 1.65 -0.84 0.16
N SER A 189 2.09 0.39 0.32
CA SER A 189 2.07 1.42 -0.73
C SER A 189 3.47 1.63 -1.32
N ALA A 190 3.54 1.91 -2.62
CA ALA A 190 4.73 2.35 -3.35
C ALA A 190 4.58 3.81 -3.81
N TRP A 191 5.68 4.56 -3.81
CA TRP A 191 5.69 6.01 -3.97
C TRP A 191 6.81 6.52 -4.86
N LEU A 192 6.48 7.36 -5.83
CA LEU A 192 7.43 8.20 -6.57
C LEU A 192 7.69 9.46 -5.75
N TRP A 193 8.95 9.75 -5.44
CA TRP A 193 9.30 10.97 -4.71
C TRP A 193 9.30 12.18 -5.64
N ILE A 194 8.63 13.26 -5.20
CA ILE A 194 8.51 14.52 -5.95
C ILE A 194 9.38 15.60 -5.31
N GLY A 195 9.49 15.59 -3.97
CA GLY A 195 10.10 16.70 -3.25
C GLY A 195 9.23 17.95 -3.33
N SER A 196 9.83 19.10 -3.64
CA SER A 196 9.13 20.40 -3.73
C SER A 196 8.98 20.90 -5.17
N ASP A 197 9.26 20.07 -6.18
CA ASP A 197 9.11 20.43 -7.59
C ASP A 197 7.62 20.54 -7.97
N ALA A 198 7.13 21.77 -8.08
CA ALA A 198 5.73 22.05 -8.42
C ALA A 198 5.36 21.62 -9.85
N THR A 199 6.31 21.67 -10.80
CA THR A 199 6.06 21.26 -12.18
C THR A 199 5.91 19.74 -12.24
N TYR A 200 6.84 19.01 -11.63
CA TYR A 200 6.78 17.56 -11.60
C TYR A 200 5.56 17.05 -10.82
N LYS A 201 5.21 17.71 -9.71
CA LYS A 201 3.95 17.47 -8.99
C LYS A 201 2.74 17.58 -9.92
N GLN A 202 2.62 18.70 -10.66
CA GLN A 202 1.51 18.92 -11.58
C GLN A 202 1.48 17.89 -12.73
N THR A 203 2.65 17.48 -13.23
CA THR A 203 2.75 16.41 -14.23
C THR A 203 2.15 15.10 -13.72
N LEU A 204 2.51 14.68 -12.50
CA LEU A 204 1.96 13.46 -11.89
C LEU A 204 0.47 13.59 -11.57
N GLU A 205 0.00 14.76 -11.14
CA GLU A 205 -1.44 15.03 -10.96
C GLU A 205 -2.21 14.89 -12.28
N ASN A 206 -1.66 15.42 -13.38
CA ASN A 206 -2.26 15.30 -14.72
C ASN A 206 -2.26 13.85 -15.22
N ASP A 207 -1.26 13.06 -14.84
CA ASP A 207 -1.21 11.62 -15.08
C ASP A 207 -2.07 10.82 -14.08
N GLY A 208 -2.83 11.50 -13.23
CA GLY A 208 -3.84 10.94 -12.32
C GLY A 208 -3.27 10.19 -11.13
N TYR A 209 -2.05 10.52 -10.70
CA TYR A 209 -1.53 10.04 -9.44
C TYR A 209 -2.19 10.75 -8.26
N TYR A 210 -2.47 10.00 -7.20
CA TYR A 210 -2.76 10.59 -5.90
C TYR A 210 -1.48 11.15 -5.27
N ILE A 211 -1.47 12.44 -4.96
CA ILE A 211 -0.34 13.12 -4.33
C ILE A 211 -0.55 13.26 -2.82
N ALA A 212 0.44 12.81 -2.04
CA ALA A 212 0.46 12.97 -0.60
C ALA A 212 1.67 13.81 -0.15
N GLN A 213 1.56 14.37 1.05
CA GLN A 213 2.69 14.99 1.74
C GLN A 213 3.50 13.90 2.43
N ALA A 214 4.80 13.98 2.34
CA ALA A 214 5.68 12.92 2.79
C ALA A 214 7.02 13.44 3.29
N TYR A 215 7.69 12.58 4.03
CA TYR A 215 9.07 12.80 4.43
C TYR A 215 9.82 11.49 4.49
N TYR A 216 11.15 11.58 4.45
CA TYR A 216 12.04 10.48 4.81
C TYR A 216 13.35 11.04 5.38
N LEU A 217 14.08 10.21 6.12
CA LEU A 217 15.38 10.52 6.65
C LEU A 217 16.47 10.05 5.68
N GLN A 218 17.38 10.95 5.31
CA GLN A 218 18.56 10.64 4.52
C GLN A 218 19.76 11.37 5.12
N ASP A 219 20.82 10.64 5.43
CA ASP A 219 22.07 11.18 5.96
C ASP A 219 21.86 12.07 7.20
N GLY A 220 20.96 11.64 8.09
CA GLY A 220 20.60 12.37 9.31
C GLY A 220 19.74 13.63 9.10
N LYS A 221 19.29 13.90 7.87
CA LYS A 221 18.44 15.05 7.52
C LYS A 221 17.11 14.59 6.95
N TYR A 222 16.03 15.23 7.38
CA TYR A 222 14.72 15.00 6.79
C TYR A 222 14.64 15.65 5.41
N GLN A 223 14.18 14.87 4.44
CA GLN A 223 13.69 15.35 3.16
C GLN A 223 12.18 15.46 3.29
N VAL A 224 11.60 16.63 3.02
CA VAL A 224 10.18 16.93 3.19
C VAL A 224 9.64 17.50 1.90
N GLY A 225 8.51 16.96 1.44
CA GLY A 225 7.90 17.35 0.18
C GLY A 225 6.72 16.44 -0.15
N TYR A 226 6.49 16.21 -1.45
CA TYR A 226 5.39 15.43 -1.96
C TYR A 226 5.85 14.07 -2.50
N ALA A 227 4.91 13.14 -2.58
CA ALA A 227 5.09 11.85 -3.22
C ALA A 227 3.79 11.42 -3.93
N ALA A 228 3.94 10.66 -5.03
CA ALA A 228 2.82 10.12 -5.81
C ALA A 228 2.64 8.62 -5.57
N LEU A 229 1.43 8.19 -5.25
CA LEU A 229 1.10 6.77 -5.02
C LEU A 229 1.18 5.98 -6.34
N SER A 230 2.20 5.15 -6.52
CA SER A 230 2.37 4.35 -7.74
C SER A 230 1.78 2.95 -7.67
N GLY A 231 1.66 2.39 -6.47
CA GLY A 231 1.08 1.06 -6.26
C GLY A 231 0.56 0.85 -4.85
N LEU A 232 -0.41 -0.04 -4.69
CA LEU A 232 -1.02 -0.37 -3.41
C LEU A 232 -1.38 -1.85 -3.34
N HIS A 233 -0.77 -2.56 -2.39
CA HIS A 233 -1.27 -3.84 -1.89
C HIS A 233 -2.26 -3.62 -0.78
N ILE A 234 -3.33 -4.39 -0.86
CA ILE A 234 -4.38 -4.50 0.15
C ILE A 234 -4.48 -5.98 0.50
N ILE A 235 -4.25 -6.31 1.77
CA ILE A 235 -4.49 -7.64 2.30
C ILE A 235 -5.50 -7.60 3.42
N ASN A 236 -6.38 -8.60 3.46
CA ASN A 236 -7.34 -8.74 4.54
C ASN A 236 -7.67 -10.19 4.85
N LYS A 237 -8.17 -10.44 6.07
CA LYS A 237 -8.53 -11.77 6.57
C LYS A 237 -10.02 -12.07 6.32
N LEU A 238 -10.57 -11.71 5.15
CA LEU A 238 -11.94 -12.11 4.78
C LEU A 238 -12.09 -13.64 4.86
N ASN A 239 -11.11 -14.36 4.31
CA ASN A 239 -11.03 -15.82 4.38
C ASN A 239 -9.95 -16.26 5.39
N PRO A 240 -10.03 -17.50 5.92
CA PRO A 240 -8.94 -18.07 6.72
C PRO A 240 -7.59 -18.02 6.00
N GLY A 241 -7.59 -18.19 4.68
CA GLY A 241 -6.39 -18.07 3.85
C GLY A 241 -5.98 -16.64 3.49
N TRP A 242 -6.64 -15.60 3.99
CA TRP A 242 -6.55 -14.19 3.55
C TRP A 242 -7.13 -13.92 2.15
N VAL A 243 -7.08 -12.65 1.75
CA VAL A 243 -7.28 -12.15 0.39
C VAL A 243 -6.20 -11.11 0.13
N TRP A 244 -5.58 -11.18 -1.03
CA TRP A 244 -4.61 -10.23 -1.55
C TRP A 244 -5.18 -9.51 -2.75
N THR A 245 -4.95 -8.21 -2.83
CA THR A 245 -5.39 -7.37 -3.95
C THR A 245 -4.30 -6.38 -4.26
N THR A 246 -4.04 -6.15 -5.55
CA THR A 246 -2.99 -5.21 -5.97
C THR A 246 -3.46 -4.25 -7.05
N PHE A 247 -3.22 -2.96 -6.79
CA PHE A 247 -3.51 -1.85 -7.69
C PHE A 247 -2.22 -1.11 -8.05
N GLU A 248 -2.14 -0.61 -9.27
CA GLU A 248 -1.08 0.33 -9.67
C GLU A 248 -1.56 1.37 -10.65
N ASN A 249 -0.81 2.47 -10.78
CA ASN A 249 -1.12 3.50 -11.76
C ASN A 249 -0.67 3.06 -13.16
N ILE A 250 -1.54 3.21 -14.16
CA ILE A 250 -1.32 2.79 -15.55
C ILE A 250 -0.12 3.51 -16.21
N ASN A 251 0.31 4.64 -15.64
CA ASN A 251 1.40 5.46 -16.16
C ASN A 251 2.78 5.12 -15.56
N ASN A 252 2.88 4.11 -14.69
CA ASN A 252 4.13 3.79 -13.97
C ASN A 252 5.35 3.55 -14.86
N SER A 253 5.15 3.00 -16.05
CA SER A 253 6.24 2.76 -17.02
C SER A 253 6.90 4.03 -17.54
N LYS A 254 6.24 5.19 -17.39
CA LYS A 254 6.84 6.49 -17.70
C LYS A 254 7.87 6.93 -16.66
N TYR A 255 7.75 6.47 -15.41
CA TYR A 255 8.43 7.05 -14.25
C TYR A 255 9.34 6.08 -13.49
N THR A 256 9.34 4.81 -13.87
CA THR A 256 10.18 3.78 -13.24
C THR A 256 10.83 2.89 -14.29
N VAL A 257 12.00 2.37 -13.96
CA VAL A 257 12.81 1.57 -14.87
C VAL A 257 13.29 0.27 -14.23
N SER A 258 13.57 -0.72 -15.07
CA SER A 258 14.25 -1.95 -14.66
C SER A 258 15.72 -1.68 -14.32
N ASN A 259 16.30 -2.58 -13.52
CA ASN A 259 17.74 -2.56 -13.20
C ASN A 259 18.61 -3.13 -14.35
N ALA A 260 18.06 -3.25 -15.57
CA ALA A 260 18.81 -3.68 -16.74
C ALA A 260 19.82 -2.62 -17.16
N ILE A 261 20.83 -3.03 -17.95
CA ILE A 261 21.82 -2.11 -18.52
C ILE A 261 21.77 -2.29 -20.06
N PRO A 262 21.24 -1.30 -20.83
CA PRO A 262 20.64 -0.05 -20.36
C PRO A 262 19.28 -0.25 -19.66
N PRO A 263 18.87 0.68 -18.77
CA PRO A 263 17.59 0.60 -18.09
C PRO A 263 16.43 0.73 -19.08
N THR A 264 15.37 -0.04 -18.86
CA THR A 264 14.15 -0.02 -19.69
C THR A 264 12.93 0.37 -18.86
N PRO A 265 11.87 0.95 -19.44
CA PRO A 265 10.61 1.20 -18.75
C PRO A 265 10.12 -0.02 -17.97
N MET A 266 9.78 0.17 -16.70
CA MET A 266 9.22 -0.89 -15.86
C MET A 266 7.77 -1.15 -16.26
N THR A 267 7.48 -2.36 -16.70
CA THR A 267 6.14 -2.80 -17.08
C THR A 267 5.69 -3.98 -16.23
N ASN A 268 4.38 -4.14 -16.08
CA ASN A 268 3.82 -5.30 -15.41
C ASN A 268 3.78 -6.49 -16.38
N SER A 269 4.57 -7.51 -16.10
CA SER A 269 4.68 -8.72 -16.92
C SER A 269 3.55 -9.72 -16.69
N THR A 270 2.80 -9.59 -15.58
CA THR A 270 1.62 -10.43 -15.29
C THR A 270 0.30 -9.76 -15.71
N GLY A 271 0.34 -8.44 -15.93
CA GLY A 271 -0.74 -7.57 -16.39
C GLY A 271 -1.87 -7.39 -15.37
N PRO A 272 -2.92 -6.63 -15.70
CA PRO A 272 -4.26 -6.99 -15.24
C PRO A 272 -4.65 -8.35 -15.81
N ILE A 273 -5.08 -9.28 -14.94
CA ILE A 273 -5.63 -10.56 -15.39
C ILE A 273 -6.94 -10.35 -16.18
N ALA A 274 -7.32 -11.34 -17.00
CA ALA A 274 -8.50 -11.23 -17.87
C ALA A 274 -9.79 -10.87 -17.11
N ALA A 275 -9.96 -11.39 -15.89
CA ALA A 275 -11.12 -11.09 -15.04
C ALA A 275 -11.14 -9.64 -14.52
N ALA A 276 -9.97 -9.03 -14.30
CA ALA A 276 -9.86 -7.66 -13.78
C ALA A 276 -10.15 -6.60 -14.86
N LYS A 277 -9.82 -6.87 -16.12
CA LYS A 277 -9.96 -5.91 -17.23
C LYS A 277 -11.37 -5.31 -17.39
N PRO A 278 -12.47 -6.08 -17.49
CA PRO A 278 -13.81 -5.50 -17.62
C PRO A 278 -14.21 -4.68 -16.37
N VAL A 279 -13.81 -5.13 -15.18
CA VAL A 279 -14.09 -4.42 -13.92
C VAL A 279 -13.29 -3.12 -13.84
N ASN A 280 -12.02 -3.11 -14.26
CA ASN A 280 -11.21 -1.90 -14.40
C ASN A 280 -11.92 -0.86 -15.26
N SER A 281 -12.35 -1.25 -16.47
CA SER A 281 -13.06 -0.34 -17.39
C SER A 281 -14.33 0.24 -16.75
N GLN A 282 -15.11 -0.58 -16.04
CA GLN A 282 -16.32 -0.14 -15.36
C GLN A 282 -16.01 0.87 -14.23
N PHE A 283 -15.12 0.53 -13.31
CA PHE A 283 -14.81 1.37 -12.15
C PHE A 283 -14.05 2.63 -12.55
N GLN A 284 -13.14 2.58 -13.51
CA GLN A 284 -12.44 3.76 -14.01
C GLN A 284 -13.40 4.77 -14.66
N ALA A 285 -14.47 4.30 -15.30
CA ALA A 285 -15.53 5.15 -15.84
C ALA A 285 -16.42 5.74 -14.72
N GLN A 286 -16.69 4.96 -13.67
CA GLN A 286 -17.55 5.36 -12.55
C GLN A 286 -16.85 6.29 -11.55
N TYR A 287 -15.53 6.17 -11.38
CA TYR A 287 -14.74 6.92 -10.41
C TYR A 287 -13.60 7.70 -11.08
N PRO A 288 -13.88 8.91 -11.61
CA PRO A 288 -12.89 9.70 -12.37
C PRO A 288 -11.58 9.95 -11.61
N GLY A 289 -11.66 10.17 -10.29
CA GLY A 289 -10.48 10.37 -9.43
C GLY A 289 -9.58 9.14 -9.25
N LEU A 290 -10.07 7.95 -9.61
CA LEU A 290 -9.32 6.69 -9.57
C LEU A 290 -9.10 6.11 -10.97
N SER A 291 -9.48 6.83 -12.03
CA SER A 291 -9.49 6.35 -13.41
C SER A 291 -8.11 5.96 -13.98
N LYS A 292 -7.02 6.35 -13.30
CA LYS A 292 -5.64 6.03 -13.66
C LYS A 292 -5.02 4.91 -12.83
N TYR A 293 -5.77 4.33 -11.90
CA TYR A 293 -5.38 3.11 -11.22
C TYR A 293 -6.10 1.91 -11.83
N GLU A 294 -5.43 0.76 -11.85
CA GLU A 294 -6.03 -0.49 -12.31
C GLU A 294 -5.78 -1.62 -11.34
N LEU A 295 -6.79 -2.47 -11.14
CA LEU A 295 -6.64 -3.74 -10.44
C LEU A 295 -5.82 -4.67 -11.34
N ILE A 296 -4.69 -5.12 -10.82
CA ILE A 296 -3.87 -6.14 -11.49
C ILE A 296 -4.51 -7.50 -11.27
N ALA A 297 -4.77 -7.87 -10.00
CA ALA A 297 -5.45 -9.10 -9.66
C ALA A 297 -5.86 -9.20 -8.19
N VAL A 298 -6.66 -10.24 -7.92
CA VAL A 298 -7.01 -10.74 -6.59
C VAL A 298 -6.44 -12.16 -6.40
N GLN A 299 -5.79 -12.43 -5.27
CA GLN A 299 -5.41 -13.80 -4.87
C GLN A 299 -6.09 -14.17 -3.55
N SER A 300 -6.67 -15.37 -3.50
CA SER A 300 -7.25 -15.95 -2.27
C SER A 300 -7.01 -17.45 -2.14
N LYS A 301 -6.22 -18.01 -3.07
CA LYS A 301 -5.86 -19.42 -3.15
C LYS A 301 -4.38 -19.53 -3.44
N THR A 302 -3.80 -20.63 -3.02
CA THR A 302 -2.37 -20.81 -2.94
C THR A 302 -1.83 -21.83 -3.96
N ASN A 303 -2.22 -21.92 -5.25
CA ASN A 303 -1.48 -22.87 -6.13
C ASN A 303 -1.66 -22.75 -7.66
N PRO A 304 -0.52 -22.69 -8.38
CA PRO A 304 0.25 -21.47 -8.51
C PRO A 304 -0.57 -20.40 -9.24
N THR A 305 -0.36 -19.15 -8.87
CA THR A 305 -0.80 -18.01 -9.69
C THR A 305 0.28 -16.96 -9.55
N LEU A 306 1.03 -16.76 -10.64
CA LEU A 306 2.03 -15.69 -10.71
C LEU A 306 1.30 -14.38 -10.88
N LEU A 307 1.47 -13.45 -9.95
CA LEU A 307 0.93 -12.10 -9.99
C LEU A 307 1.94 -11.15 -9.36
N ALA A 308 2.21 -10.08 -10.07
CA ALA A 308 3.16 -9.06 -9.65
C ALA A 308 2.55 -7.67 -9.83
N ASN A 309 2.94 -6.77 -8.96
CA ASN A 309 2.82 -5.34 -9.17
C ASN A 309 4.17 -4.82 -9.64
N SER A 310 4.18 -4.03 -10.71
CA SER A 310 5.43 -3.55 -11.31
C SER A 310 6.25 -2.68 -10.35
N GLN A 311 5.61 -2.11 -9.33
CA GLN A 311 6.25 -1.23 -8.34
C GLN A 311 6.70 -1.97 -7.08
N LEU A 312 6.02 -3.05 -6.70
CA LEU A 312 6.21 -3.72 -5.42
C LEU A 312 6.92 -5.07 -5.53
N GLU A 313 6.94 -5.67 -6.73
CA GLU A 313 7.64 -6.92 -7.08
C GLU A 313 8.52 -6.79 -8.33
N SER A 314 9.09 -5.61 -8.56
CA SER A 314 9.62 -5.17 -9.86
C SER A 314 10.66 -6.11 -10.49
N ALA A 315 11.62 -6.63 -9.72
CA ALA A 315 12.71 -7.46 -10.22
C ALA A 315 12.42 -8.98 -10.19
N PHE A 316 11.35 -9.41 -9.53
CA PHE A 316 11.01 -10.84 -9.38
C PHE A 316 9.60 -11.17 -9.84
N GLN A 317 9.02 -10.37 -10.74
CA GLN A 317 7.65 -10.54 -11.22
C GLN A 317 7.35 -11.96 -11.73
N SER A 318 8.30 -12.59 -12.43
CA SER A 318 8.17 -13.96 -12.97
C SER A 318 8.13 -15.05 -11.90
N GLN A 319 8.40 -14.70 -10.64
CA GLN A 319 8.38 -15.58 -9.48
C GLN A 319 7.49 -15.04 -8.36
N SER A 320 6.74 -13.97 -8.64
CA SER A 320 5.88 -13.36 -7.65
C SER A 320 4.60 -14.17 -7.51
N SER A 321 4.45 -14.88 -6.40
CA SER A 321 3.15 -15.30 -5.89
C SER A 321 2.98 -14.65 -4.52
N CYS A 322 2.24 -13.56 -4.48
CA CYS A 322 2.04 -12.78 -3.25
C CYS A 322 1.56 -13.70 -2.12
N PHE A 323 0.61 -14.60 -2.42
CA PHE A 323 0.08 -15.56 -1.48
C PHE A 323 1.10 -16.61 -1.00
N ALA A 324 1.82 -17.27 -1.91
CA ALA A 324 2.79 -18.29 -1.53
C ALA A 324 3.97 -17.68 -0.75
N CYS A 325 4.39 -16.47 -1.13
CA CYS A 325 5.38 -15.70 -0.37
C CYS A 325 4.84 -15.36 1.02
N HIS A 326 3.65 -14.77 1.13
CA HIS A 326 3.13 -14.34 2.42
C HIS A 326 2.84 -15.49 3.39
N ASP A 327 2.41 -16.66 2.89
CA ASP A 327 2.26 -17.88 3.70
C ASP A 327 3.58 -18.30 4.38
N THR A 328 4.75 -17.89 3.87
CA THR A 328 6.02 -18.18 4.55
C THR A 328 6.31 -17.30 5.77
N ALA A 329 5.39 -16.42 6.18
CA ALA A 329 5.54 -15.64 7.40
C ALA A 329 5.68 -16.58 8.61
N ALA A 330 6.89 -16.71 9.15
CA ALA A 330 7.16 -17.57 10.28
C ALA A 330 8.35 -17.06 11.09
N TYR A 331 8.34 -17.35 12.39
CA TYR A 331 9.42 -17.00 13.30
C TYR A 331 9.76 -18.16 14.23
N SER A 332 11.04 -18.30 14.54
CA SER A 332 11.58 -19.26 15.48
C SER A 332 12.52 -18.53 16.43
N ALA A 333 12.36 -18.74 17.75
CA ALA A 333 13.30 -18.22 18.74
C ALA A 333 14.74 -18.74 18.53
N LYS A 334 14.90 -19.89 17.86
CA LYS A 334 16.22 -20.49 17.58
C LYS A 334 16.77 -20.13 16.19
N LYS A 335 15.90 -19.99 15.19
CA LYS A 335 16.30 -19.81 13.77
C LYS A 335 16.07 -18.39 13.24
N GLY A 336 15.39 -17.53 14.01
CA GLY A 336 14.96 -16.22 13.55
C GLY A 336 13.74 -16.30 12.63
N TYR A 337 13.58 -15.29 11.76
CA TYR A 337 12.54 -15.29 10.73
C TYR A 337 12.83 -16.33 9.66
N PHE A 338 11.77 -16.96 9.15
CA PHE A 338 11.88 -17.91 8.06
C PHE A 338 12.48 -17.24 6.82
N ASN A 339 13.55 -17.84 6.30
CA ASN A 339 14.17 -17.41 5.05
C ASN A 339 13.45 -18.10 3.87
N PHE A 340 12.64 -17.32 3.18
CA PHE A 340 11.84 -17.77 2.04
C PHE A 340 12.62 -17.76 0.72
N ALA A 341 13.81 -17.14 0.68
CA ALA A 341 14.68 -17.18 -0.48
C ALA A 341 15.22 -18.61 -0.68
N MET A 342 14.87 -19.22 -1.81
CA MET A 342 15.29 -20.55 -2.21
C MET A 342 16.48 -20.46 -3.16
N LYS A 343 17.43 -21.40 -3.05
CA LYS A 343 18.56 -21.48 -3.99
C LYS A 343 18.14 -22.25 -5.23
N GLU A 344 18.36 -21.67 -6.40
CA GLU A 344 18.25 -22.35 -7.69
C GLU A 344 19.56 -22.12 -8.47
N GLN A 345 19.90 -23.00 -9.42
CA GLN A 345 21.20 -22.95 -10.11
C GLN A 345 21.45 -21.55 -10.71
N GLY A 346 22.43 -20.83 -10.14
CA GLY A 346 22.83 -19.49 -10.59
C GLY A 346 22.09 -18.31 -9.95
N GLY A 347 21.18 -18.52 -8.98
CA GLY A 347 20.44 -17.42 -8.38
C GLY A 347 19.61 -17.74 -7.13
N ILE A 348 18.78 -16.77 -6.77
CA ILE A 348 17.78 -16.84 -5.71
C ILE A 348 16.40 -16.84 -6.37
N VAL A 349 15.51 -17.71 -5.88
CA VAL A 349 14.11 -17.74 -6.28
C VAL A 349 13.16 -17.71 -5.10
N TYR A 350 11.91 -17.35 -5.38
CA TYR A 350 10.87 -17.19 -4.36
C TYR A 350 9.75 -18.23 -4.51
N PRO A 351 9.06 -18.59 -3.40
CA PRO A 351 7.97 -19.56 -3.46
C PRO A 351 6.84 -19.07 -4.35
N THR A 352 6.53 -19.85 -5.39
CA THR A 352 5.38 -19.62 -6.29
C THR A 352 4.18 -20.52 -5.95
N ALA A 353 4.39 -21.40 -4.97
CA ALA A 353 3.44 -22.36 -4.41
C ALA A 353 3.73 -22.56 -2.91
N PRO A 354 2.75 -23.01 -2.10
CA PRO A 354 2.91 -23.36 -0.70
C PRO A 354 4.07 -24.29 -0.47
N LEU A 355 4.84 -23.95 0.54
CA LEU A 355 5.82 -24.86 1.09
C LEU A 355 5.11 -25.89 1.97
N PRO A 356 5.58 -27.15 1.99
CA PRO A 356 5.00 -28.16 2.87
C PRO A 356 5.19 -27.75 4.35
N ASP A 357 4.29 -28.18 5.23
CA ASP A 357 4.36 -27.89 6.67
C ASP A 357 5.71 -28.26 7.30
N SER A 358 6.37 -29.30 6.77
CA SER A 358 7.70 -29.74 7.20
C SER A 358 8.78 -28.67 7.02
N ALA A 359 8.62 -27.73 6.06
CA ALA A 359 9.52 -26.59 5.90
C ALA A 359 9.50 -25.66 7.12
N PHE A 360 8.37 -25.60 7.84
CA PHE A 360 8.17 -24.77 9.01
C PHE A 360 8.47 -25.49 10.34
N ALA A 361 9.11 -26.67 10.29
CA ALA A 361 9.49 -27.40 11.50
C ALA A 361 10.34 -26.53 12.46
N GLY A 362 9.81 -26.28 13.65
CA GLY A 362 10.43 -25.44 14.67
C GLY A 362 10.22 -23.93 14.49
N TYR A 363 9.31 -23.52 13.61
CA TYR A 363 8.80 -22.15 13.49
C TYR A 363 7.34 -22.09 13.96
N ASN A 364 6.92 -20.92 14.44
CA ASN A 364 5.53 -20.54 14.55
C ASN A 364 5.19 -19.69 13.32
N LYS A 365 4.10 -20.02 12.62
CA LYS A 365 3.55 -19.18 11.55
C LYS A 365 3.07 -17.86 12.15
N LEU A 366 3.30 -16.79 11.41
CA LEU A 366 2.84 -15.44 11.71
C LEU A 366 1.60 -15.08 10.87
N ASP A 367 0.82 -16.11 10.54
CA ASP A 367 -0.28 -16.04 9.57
C ASP A 367 0.25 -15.56 8.21
N PHE A 368 -0.21 -14.42 7.68
CA PHE A 368 0.31 -13.79 6.43
C PHE A 368 1.01 -12.44 6.70
N VAL A 369 1.21 -12.08 7.98
CA VAL A 369 1.56 -10.72 8.40
C VAL A 369 3.08 -10.55 8.48
N TRP A 370 3.67 -10.13 7.36
CA TRP A 370 5.11 -9.91 7.25
C TRP A 370 5.61 -8.64 7.94
N SER A 371 4.74 -7.66 8.19
CA SER A 371 5.13 -6.45 8.90
C SER A 371 5.71 -6.74 10.29
N LEU A 372 5.36 -7.87 10.90
CA LEU A 372 5.94 -8.36 12.16
C LEU A 372 7.47 -8.45 12.12
N LYS A 373 8.07 -8.66 10.94
CA LYS A 373 9.53 -8.65 10.72
C LYS A 373 10.20 -7.32 11.10
N ARG A 374 9.44 -6.22 11.22
CA ARG A 374 9.94 -4.91 11.62
C ARG A 374 10.11 -4.75 13.14
N ALA A 375 9.61 -5.69 13.93
CA ALA A 375 9.74 -5.69 15.38
C ALA A 375 11.20 -5.60 15.82
N GLN A 376 11.45 -4.82 16.87
CA GLN A 376 12.77 -4.69 17.49
C GLN A 376 12.82 -5.43 18.82
N TRP A 377 14.03 -5.78 19.27
CA TRP A 377 14.23 -6.31 20.61
C TRP A 377 13.99 -5.23 21.65
N GLN A 378 13.25 -5.61 22.69
CA GLN A 378 13.26 -4.88 23.95
C GLN A 378 14.55 -5.23 24.69
N ARG A 379 15.42 -4.23 24.79
CA ARG A 379 16.73 -4.32 25.45
C ARG A 379 16.66 -3.72 26.83
#